data_AF-A0A3D5YN06-F1
#
_entry.id   AF-A0A3D5YN06-F1
#
_cell.length_a   1.000
_cell.length_b   1.000
_cell.length_c   1.000
_cell.angle_alpha   90.00
_cell.angle_beta   90.00
_cell.angle_gamma   90.00
#
_symmetry.space_group_name_H-M   'P 1'
#
loop_
_entity.id
_entity.type
_entity.pdbx_description
1 polymer ?
#
loop_
_entity_poly.entity_id
_entity_poly.type
_entity_poly.pdbx_seq_one_letter_code
_entity_poly.pdbx_strand_id
1 'polypeptide(L)' 'LGLEVEECYHDIYQQILPNEGILFDVITHYESIWLEQGKAITYLRFKLDGIEESMAHWGKRD' A
#
# COMPACT_ATOMS: atom_id res chain seq x y z
N LEU A 1 -12.42 3.06 5.26
CA LEU A 1 -11.68 4.33 5.46
C LEU A 1 -12.15 5.44 4.52
N GLY A 2 -12.51 5.18 3.25
CA GLY A 2 -13.08 6.24 2.38
C GLY A 2 -12.09 7.35 2.03
N LEU A 3 -10.81 7.12 2.30
CA LEU A 3 -9.71 8.02 1.99
C LEU A 3 -9.43 8.00 0.49
N GLU A 4 -9.10 9.15 -0.06
CA GLU A 4 -8.69 9.31 -1.44
C GLU A 4 -7.35 8.58 -1.68
N VAL A 5 -7.30 7.76 -2.72
CA VAL A 5 -6.06 7.16 -3.20
C VAL A 5 -5.32 8.23 -3.99
N GLU A 6 -4.12 8.57 -3.53
CA GLU A 6 -3.28 9.58 -4.15
C GLU A 6 -2.41 8.94 -5.25
N GLU A 7 -1.84 7.77 -4.98
CA GLU A 7 -1.02 7.04 -5.93
C GLU A 7 -1.24 5.53 -5.79
N CYS A 8 -1.05 4.82 -6.90
CA CYS A 8 -1.18 3.37 -6.97
C CYS A 8 -0.06 2.79 -7.84
N TYR A 9 0.69 1.85 -7.28
CA TYR A 9 1.78 1.16 -7.97
C TYR A 9 1.52 -0.34 -7.95
N HIS A 10 1.76 -0.99 -9.08
CA HIS A 10 1.62 -2.43 -9.22
C HIS A 10 2.98 -3.02 -9.53
N ASP A 11 3.52 -3.77 -8.58
CA ASP A 11 4.71 -4.58 -8.84
C ASP A 11 4.29 -5.93 -9.40
N ILE A 12 4.48 -6.08 -10.70
CA ILE A 12 4.24 -7.31 -11.43
C ILE A 12 5.61 -7.88 -11.76
N TYR A 13 5.99 -8.95 -11.05
CA TYR A 13 7.26 -9.66 -11.29
C TYR A 13 8.52 -8.81 -11.06
N GLN A 14 8.60 -8.06 -9.96
CA GLN A 14 9.80 -7.30 -9.55
C GLN A 14 10.19 -6.21 -10.56
N GLN A 15 9.18 -5.58 -11.17
CA GLN A 15 9.39 -4.49 -12.13
C GLN A 15 9.73 -3.18 -11.46
N ILE A 16 9.40 -3.03 -10.17
CA ILE A 16 9.74 -1.85 -9.40
C ILE A 16 11.18 -1.98 -8.89
N LEU A 17 12.03 -1.01 -9.24
CA LEU A 17 13.43 -1.02 -8.85
C LEU A 17 13.66 -0.26 -7.53
N PRO A 18 14.69 -0.64 -6.75
CA PRO A 18 15.12 0.16 -5.61
C PRO A 18 15.41 1.61 -6.04
N ASN A 19 15.04 2.59 -5.21
CA ASN A 19 15.08 4.05 -5.48
C ASN A 19 13.98 4.63 -6.39
N GLU A 20 12.94 3.88 -6.78
CA GLU A 20 11.75 4.46 -7.44
C GLU A 20 10.76 5.10 -6.44
N GLY A 21 11.10 5.09 -5.15
CA GLY A 21 10.32 5.69 -4.07
C GLY A 21 10.60 5.01 -2.73
N ILE A 22 10.49 5.76 -1.63
CA ILE A 22 10.78 5.25 -0.27
C ILE A 22 9.95 4.02 0.13
N LEU A 23 8.78 3.85 -0.49
CA LEU A 23 7.89 2.71 -0.27
C LEU A 23 8.46 1.40 -0.81
N PHE A 24 9.39 1.45 -1.77
CA PHE A 24 9.95 0.27 -2.44
C PHE A 24 11.34 -0.11 -1.88
N ASP A 25 11.94 0.77 -1.08
CA ASP A 25 13.22 0.50 -0.44
C ASP A 25 13.08 -0.45 0.77
N VAL A 26 11.84 -0.68 1.24
CA VAL A 26 11.53 -1.57 2.36
C VAL A 26 10.62 -2.70 1.87
N ILE A 27 11.22 -3.83 1.50
CA ILE A 27 10.50 -5.07 1.21
C ILE A 27 10.38 -5.88 2.50
N THR A 28 9.15 -6.15 2.93
CA THR A 28 8.88 -6.99 4.10
C THR A 28 9.04 -8.48 3.78
N HIS A 29 9.22 -9.29 4.83
CA HIS A 29 9.36 -10.74 4.70
C HIS A 29 8.21 -11.41 3.91
N TYR A 30 6.96 -10.94 4.09
CA TYR A 30 5.81 -11.52 3.41
C TYR A 30 5.71 -11.13 1.94
N GLU A 31 6.15 -9.92 1.61
CA GLU A 31 6.21 -9.46 0.21
C GLU A 31 7.22 -10.31 -0.57
N SER A 32 8.38 -10.64 0.03
CA SER A 32 9.33 -11.60 -0.55
C SER A 32 8.68 -12.96 -0.84
N ILE A 33 7.91 -13.52 0.11
CA ILE A 33 7.21 -14.80 -0.07
C ILE A 33 6.18 -14.73 -1.21
N TRP A 34 5.44 -13.63 -1.33
CA TRP A 34 4.43 -13.49 -2.39
C TRP A 34 5.06 -13.33 -3.77
N LEU A 35 6.14 -12.55 -3.86
CA LEU A 35 6.92 -12.41 -5.10
C LEU A 35 7.52 -13.74 -5.54
N GLU A 36 8.07 -14.54 -4.63
CA GLU A 36 8.58 -15.90 -4.91
C GLU A 36 7.50 -16.84 -5.44
N GLN A 37 6.24 -16.64 -5.04
CA GLN A 37 5.08 -17.39 -5.54
C GLN A 37 4.55 -16.84 -6.88
N GLY A 38 5.18 -15.81 -7.46
CA GLY A 38 4.74 -15.17 -8.69
C GLY A 38 3.46 -14.35 -8.53
N LYS A 39 3.13 -13.94 -7.31
CA LYS A 39 1.97 -13.08 -7.03
C LYS A 39 2.37 -11.62 -7.17
N ALA A 40 1.53 -10.84 -7.84
CA ALA A 40 1.70 -9.40 -7.94
C ALA A 40 1.41 -8.72 -6.59
N ILE A 41 2.10 -7.62 -6.34
CA ILE A 41 1.89 -6.77 -5.16
C ILE A 41 1.37 -5.42 -5.64
N THR A 42 0.42 -4.85 -4.89
CA THR A 42 -0.13 -3.52 -5.19
C THR A 42 0.07 -2.61 -3.99
N TYR A 43 0.76 -1.51 -4.22
CA TYR A 43 1.01 -0.47 -3.25
C TYR A 43 0.02 0.67 -3.47
N LEU A 44 -0.70 1.04 -2.41
CA LEU A 44 -1.66 2.15 -2.42
C LEU A 44 -1.16 3.24 -1.47
N ARG A 45 -0.96 4.45 -1.99
CA ARG A 45 -0.72 5.64 -1.18
C ARG A 45 -2.06 6.36 -1.00
N PHE A 46 -2.45 6.55 0.26
CA PHE A 46 -3.65 7.30 0.60
C PHE A 46 -3.28 8.69 1.08
N LYS A 47 -4.10 9.67 0.72
CA LYS A 47 -4.06 10.98 1.37
C LYS A 47 -4.65 10.84 2.77
N LEU A 48 -3.93 11.30 3.79
CA LEU A 48 -4.39 11.21 5.19
C LEU A 48 -5.27 12.39 5.61
N ASP A 49 -5.60 13.30 4.68
CA ASP A 49 -6.56 14.36 4.93
C ASP A 49 -7.91 13.74 5.35
N GLY A 50 -8.43 14.14 6.50
CA GLY A 50 -9.69 13.58 7.05
C GLY A 50 -9.55 12.17 7.64
N ILE A 51 -8.33 11.71 7.97
CA ILE A 51 -8.14 10.41 8.64
C ILE A 51 -8.84 10.34 10.00
N GLU A 52 -8.84 11.43 10.78
CA GLU A 52 -9.53 11.48 12.07
C GLU A 52 -11.05 11.28 11.91
N GLU A 53 -11.65 11.96 10.94
CA GLU A 53 -13.07 11.87 10.61
C GLU A 53 -13.43 10.48 10.07
N SER A 54 -12.56 9.93 9.22
CA SER A 54 -12.69 8.57 8.69
C SER A 54 -12.61 7.54 9.81
N MET A 55 -11.62 7.61 10.69
CA MET A 55 -11.48 6.71 11.83
C MET A 55 -12.66 6.82 12.78
N ALA A 56 -13.15 8.03 13.06
CA ALA A 56 -14.34 8.26 13.89
C ALA A 56 -15.63 7.71 13.27
N HIS A 57 -15.75 7.69 11.94
CA HIS A 57 -16.90 7.08 11.25
C HIS A 57 -16.91 5.56 11.38
N TRP A 58 -15.74 4.90 11.34
CA TRP A 58 -15.63 3.44 11.41
C TRP A 58 -15.55 2.90 12.84
N GLY A 59 -15.01 3.67 13.80
CA GLY A 59 -14.95 3.29 15.22
C GLY A 59 -16.29 3.33 15.97
N LYS A 60 -17.37 3.76 15.31
CA LYS A 60 -18.74 3.79 15.86
C LYS A 60 -19.62 2.62 15.42
N ARG A 61 -19.08 1.69 14.63
CA ARG A 61 -19.81 0.47 14.25
C ARG A 61 -19.46 -0.64 15.24
N ASP A 62 -20.23 -0.71 16.33
CA ASP A 62 -20.42 -1.91 17.14
C ASP A 62 -21.42 -2.87 16.47
#